data_AF-A0AAJ1TTF0-F1
#
_entry.id   AF-A0AAJ1TTF0-F1
#
_cell.length_a   1.000
_cell.length_b   1.000
_cell.length_c   1.000
_cell.angle_alpha   90.00
_cell.angle_beta   90.00
_cell.angle_gamma   90.00
#
_symmetry.space_group_name_H-M   'P 1'
#
loop_
_entity.id
_entity.type
_entity.pdbx_description
1 polymer ?
#
loop_
_entity_poly.entity_id
_entity_poly.type
_entity_poly.pdbx_seq_one_letter_code
_entity_poly.pdbx_strand_id
1 'polypeptide(L)'
;MIVVDSSAFIAIQRREPEAEAFSRVLALAESPAMAAATYLECAIVASRAADGRAVLDEWIRARRIAVVPVDHALAQIAADAFARYGKGRHPAGLNFGDCFAYALARSLNAPLLFKGDDFARTDVLRVGP
;
A
#
# COMPACT_ATOMS: atom_id res chain seq x y z
N MET A 1 -11.49 8.64 2.01
CA MET A 1 -10.89 7.30 2.22
C MET A 1 -9.72 7.11 1.27
N ILE A 2 -8.63 6.48 1.72
CA ILE A 2 -7.46 6.14 0.88
C ILE A 2 -6.93 4.76 1.25
N VAL A 3 -6.26 4.08 0.33
CA VAL A 3 -5.49 2.86 0.61
C VAL A 3 -4.00 3.18 0.60
N VAL A 4 -3.24 2.54 1.48
CA VAL A 4 -1.81 2.79 1.67
C VAL A 4 -1.03 1.55 1.28
N ASP A 5 -0.12 1.71 0.32
CA ASP A 5 0.82 0.68 -0.09
C ASP A 5 2.06 0.61 0.83
N SER A 6 2.77 -0.52 0.80
CA SER A 6 3.99 -0.73 1.59
C SER A 6 5.10 0.25 1.19
N SER A 7 5.21 0.60 -0.10
CA SER A 7 6.19 1.56 -0.61
C SER A 7 6.08 2.94 0.05
N ALA A 8 4.86 3.40 0.36
CA ALA A 8 4.65 4.69 1.03
C ALA A 8 5.16 4.67 2.47
N PHE A 9 4.92 3.59 3.22
CA PHE A 9 5.48 3.40 4.56
C PHE A 9 7.01 3.38 4.52
N ILE A 10 7.59 2.60 3.59
CA ILE A 10 9.04 2.46 3.45
C ILE A 10 9.69 3.81 3.13
N ALA A 11 9.09 4.60 2.23
CA ALA A 11 9.58 5.92 1.86
C ALA A 11 9.59 6.89 3.05
N ILE A 12 8.52 6.91 3.85
CA ILE A 12 8.44 7.71 5.08
C ILE A 12 9.52 7.26 6.07
N GLN A 13 9.62 5.95 6.32
CA GLN A 13 10.55 5.39 7.29
C GLN A 13 12.01 5.65 6.93
N ARG A 14 12.34 5.64 5.64
CA ARG A 14 13.68 5.89 5.09
C ARG A 14 13.99 7.37 4.88
N ARG A 15 13.04 8.27 5.17
CA ARG A 15 13.17 9.72 4.91
C ARG A 15 13.54 10.00 3.45
N GLU A 16 12.90 9.29 2.54
CA GLU A 16 13.04 9.52 1.10
C GLU A 16 12.44 10.90 0.73
N PRO A 17 12.76 11.48 -0.44
CA PRO A 17 12.33 12.83 -0.81
C PRO A 17 10.82 13.09 -0.69
N GLU A 18 10.00 12.07 -0.92
CA GLU A 18 8.53 12.14 -0.87
C GLU A 18 7.94 11.99 0.54
N ALA A 19 8.77 11.68 1.56
CA ALA A 19 8.31 11.34 2.92
C ALA A 19 7.39 12.39 3.55
N GLU A 20 7.73 13.67 3.41
CA GLU A 20 6.92 14.79 3.92
C GLU A 20 5.57 14.89 3.20
N ALA A 21 5.57 14.68 1.89
CA ALA A 21 4.35 14.74 1.10
C ALA A 21 3.41 13.56 1.41
N PHE A 22 3.93 12.34 1.53
CA PHE A 22 3.14 11.18 1.98
C PHE A 22 2.60 11.36 3.40
N SER A 23 3.44 11.89 4.30
CA SER A 23 3.03 12.17 5.68
C SER A 23 1.89 13.20 5.75
N ARG A 24 1.88 14.20 4.86
CA ARG A 24 0.76 15.15 4.74
C ARG A 24 -0.51 14.51 4.20
N VAL A 25 -0.41 13.70 3.14
CA VAL A 25 -1.57 12.97 2.59
C VAL A 25 -2.22 12.10 3.68
N LEU A 26 -1.41 11.35 4.43
CA LEU A 26 -1.90 10.52 5.54
C LEU A 26 -2.48 11.34 6.70
N ALA A 27 -2.00 12.57 6.93
CA ALA A 27 -2.51 13.42 8.00
C ALA A 27 -3.88 14.00 7.67
N LEU A 28 -4.14 14.25 6.39
CA LEU A 28 -5.40 14.80 5.89
C LEU A 28 -6.43 13.71 5.53
N ALA A 29 -6.01 12.44 5.50
CA ALA A 29 -6.90 11.33 5.19
C ALA A 29 -7.79 10.99 6.39
N GLU A 30 -9.12 11.07 6.19
CA GLU A 30 -10.10 10.72 7.23
C GLU A 30 -10.14 9.22 7.57
N SER A 31 -9.84 8.36 6.59
CA SER A 31 -9.94 6.90 6.74
C SER A 31 -8.90 6.21 5.84
N PRO A 32 -7.63 6.15 6.28
CA PRO A 32 -6.62 5.35 5.59
C PRO A 32 -6.79 3.86 5.93
N ALA A 33 -6.57 3.01 4.95
CA ALA A 33 -6.63 1.55 5.11
C ALA A 33 -5.43 0.88 4.44
N MET A 34 -5.07 -0.32 4.90
CA MET A 34 -4.06 -1.17 4.26
C MET A 34 -4.49 -2.63 4.34
N ALA A 35 -4.13 -3.46 3.36
CA ALA A 35 -4.40 -4.89 3.44
C ALA A 35 -3.48 -5.54 4.48
N ALA A 36 -3.96 -6.58 5.16
CA ALA A 36 -3.16 -7.34 6.13
C ALA A 36 -1.89 -7.94 5.50
N ALA A 37 -1.94 -8.30 4.22
CA ALA A 37 -0.77 -8.75 3.46
C ALA A 37 0.24 -7.61 3.23
N THR A 38 -0.22 -6.39 2.91
CA THR A 38 0.64 -5.19 2.80
C THR A 38 1.28 -4.84 4.14
N TYR A 39 0.54 -5.01 5.24
CA TYR A 39 1.10 -4.88 6.59
C TYR A 39 2.22 -5.89 6.84
N LEU A 40 2.01 -7.15 6.48
CA LEU A 40 3.02 -8.19 6.61
C LEU A 40 4.29 -7.82 5.83
N GLU A 41 4.15 -7.29 4.61
CA GLU A 41 5.29 -6.82 3.82
C GLU A 41 6.04 -5.68 4.53
N CYS A 42 5.33 -4.66 5.03
CA CYS A 42 5.92 -3.60 5.85
C CYS A 42 6.67 -4.17 7.06
N ALA A 43 6.09 -5.15 7.75
CA ALA A 43 6.68 -5.76 8.93
C ALA A 43 7.96 -6.54 8.63
N ILE A 44 7.99 -7.29 7.51
CA ILE A 44 9.18 -8.00 7.03
C ILE A 44 10.30 -7.01 6.68
N VAL A 45 9.97 -5.87 6.05
CA VAL A 45 10.96 -4.85 5.74
C VAL A 45 11.46 -4.15 7.01
N ALA A 46 10.56 -3.85 7.94
CA ALA A 46 10.86 -3.17 9.20
C ALA A 46 11.67 -4.04 10.17
N SER A 47 11.52 -5.38 10.14
CA SER A 47 12.24 -6.29 11.04
C SER A 47 13.76 -6.28 10.86
N ARG A 48 14.28 -5.57 9.85
CA ARG A 48 15.71 -5.30 9.66
C ARG A 48 16.30 -4.34 10.70
N ALA A 49 15.45 -3.58 11.40
CA ALA A 49 15.83 -2.73 12.53
C ALA A 49 15.31 -3.32 13.84
N ALA A 50 16.06 -3.16 14.94
CA ALA A 50 15.73 -3.73 16.24
C ALA A 50 14.29 -3.42 16.71
N ASP A 51 13.87 -2.16 16.57
CA ASP A 51 12.53 -1.70 16.98
C ASP A 51 11.54 -1.55 15.82
N GLY A 52 11.89 -2.02 14.61
CA GLY A 52 11.15 -1.67 13.40
C GLY A 52 9.68 -2.11 13.41
N ARG A 53 9.36 -3.25 14.03
CA ARG A 53 7.97 -3.68 14.19
C ARG A 53 7.18 -2.75 15.12
N ALA A 54 7.78 -2.34 16.24
CA ALA A 54 7.14 -1.41 17.16
C ALA A 54 6.90 -0.04 16.48
N VAL A 55 7.84 0.42 15.65
CA VAL A 55 7.68 1.65 14.85
C VAL A 55 6.54 1.53 13.83
N LEU A 56 6.41 0.40 13.14
CA LEU A 56 5.30 0.15 12.21
C LEU A 56 3.95 0.16 12.93
N ASP A 57 3.85 -0.56 14.04
CA ASP A 57 2.61 -0.67 14.82
C ASP A 57 2.19 0.70 15.40
N GLU A 58 3.17 1.49 15.86
CA GLU A 58 2.95 2.88 16.28
C GLU A 58 2.49 3.77 15.13
N TRP A 59 3.10 3.65 13.95
CA TRP A 59 2.71 4.42 12.77
C TRP A 59 1.26 4.12 12.35
N ILE A 60 0.86 2.84 12.34
CA ILE A 60 -0.52 2.40 12.08
C ILE A 60 -1.48 3.01 13.10
N ARG A 61 -1.14 2.92 14.39
CA ARG A 61 -1.95 3.44 15.49
C ARG A 61 -2.10 4.96 15.40
N ALA A 62 -0.99 5.68 15.24
CA ALA A 62 -0.96 7.13 15.19
C ALA A 62 -1.71 7.70 13.98
N ARG A 63 -1.68 6.99 12.84
CA ARG A 63 -2.41 7.37 11.62
C ARG A 63 -3.78 6.73 11.49
N ARG A 64 -4.21 5.94 12.48
CA ARG A 64 -5.50 5.23 12.52
C ARG A 64 -5.74 4.41 11.25
N ILE A 65 -4.69 3.77 10.74
CA ILE A 65 -4.76 2.95 9.51
C ILE A 65 -5.53 1.68 9.83
N ALA A 66 -6.65 1.47 9.14
CA ALA A 66 -7.40 0.22 9.26
C ALA A 66 -6.66 -0.90 8.53
N VAL A 67 -6.24 -1.95 9.26
CA VAL A 67 -5.68 -3.16 8.67
C VAL A 67 -6.82 -4.10 8.28
N VAL A 68 -7.06 -4.25 6.99
CA VAL A 68 -8.19 -5.02 6.43
C VAL A 68 -7.76 -6.46 6.14
N PRO A 69 -8.50 -7.50 6.60
CA PRO A 69 -8.20 -8.89 6.30
C PRO A 69 -8.18 -9.18 4.80
N VAL A 70 -7.33 -10.11 4.38
CA VAL A 70 -7.37 -10.66 3.02
C VAL A 70 -8.27 -11.89 3.03
N ASP A 71 -9.50 -11.73 2.55
CA ASP A 71 -10.44 -12.82 2.33
C ASP A 71 -10.39 -13.34 0.89
N HIS A 72 -11.22 -14.32 0.59
CA HIS A 72 -11.29 -14.91 -0.75
C HIS A 72 -11.73 -13.89 -1.82
N ALA A 73 -12.66 -13.00 -1.50
CA ALA A 73 -13.14 -12.00 -2.46
C ALA A 73 -12.03 -11.01 -2.84
N LEU A 74 -11.26 -10.55 -1.86
CA LEU A 74 -10.10 -9.70 -2.10
C LEU A 74 -9.02 -10.43 -2.92
N ALA A 75 -8.81 -11.72 -2.63
CA ALA A 75 -7.86 -12.55 -3.38
C ALA A 75 -8.28 -12.76 -4.85
N GLN A 76 -9.58 -12.85 -5.15
CA GLN A 76 -10.08 -12.91 -6.53
C GLN A 76 -9.78 -11.62 -7.30
N ILE A 77 -10.03 -10.46 -6.68
CA ILE A 77 -9.69 -9.16 -7.29
C ILE A 77 -8.17 -9.05 -7.53
N ALA A 78 -7.36 -9.51 -6.57
CA ALA A 78 -5.90 -9.54 -6.70
C ALA A 78 -5.44 -10.45 -7.85
N ALA A 79 -6.07 -11.61 -8.04
CA ALA A 79 -5.79 -12.52 -9.14
C ALA A 79 -6.12 -11.90 -10.50
N ASP A 80 -7.29 -11.24 -10.61
CA ASP A 80 -7.69 -10.52 -11.83
C ASP A 80 -6.74 -9.35 -12.14
N ALA A 81 -6.29 -8.65 -11.10
CA ALA A 81 -5.28 -7.59 -11.22
C ALA A 81 -3.97 -8.13 -11.78
N PHE A 82 -3.46 -9.24 -11.25
CA PHE A 82 -2.22 -9.86 -11.75
C PHE A 82 -2.37 -10.38 -13.18
N ALA A 83 -3.52 -10.96 -13.52
CA ALA A 83 -3.79 -11.42 -14.88
C ALA A 83 -3.72 -10.27 -15.90
N ARG A 84 -4.21 -9.09 -15.52
CA ARG A 84 -4.28 -7.89 -16.39
C ARG A 84 -3.01 -7.04 -16.37
N TYR A 85 -2.36 -6.89 -15.21
CA TYR A 85 -1.29 -5.91 -14.98
C TYR A 85 0.03 -6.52 -14.47
N GLY A 86 0.09 -7.83 -14.29
CA GLY A 86 1.21 -8.50 -13.62
C GLY A 86 2.56 -8.43 -14.36
N LYS A 87 3.63 -8.53 -13.57
CA LYS A 87 5.01 -8.60 -14.06
C LYS A 87 5.20 -9.70 -15.10
N GLY A 88 5.86 -9.36 -16.21
CA GLY A 88 6.07 -10.27 -17.34
C GLY A 88 4.88 -10.40 -18.29
N ARG A 89 3.76 -9.73 -18.01
CA ARG A 89 2.54 -9.74 -18.87
C ARG A 89 2.16 -8.35 -19.36
N HIS A 90 2.26 -7.36 -18.48
CA HIS A 90 1.86 -5.98 -18.77
C HIS A 90 2.97 -5.01 -18.36
N PRO A 91 3.11 -3.85 -19.03
CA PRO A 91 4.10 -2.86 -18.65
C PRO A 91 3.97 -2.35 -17.20
N ALA A 92 2.75 -2.25 -16.64
CA ALA A 92 2.54 -1.89 -15.22
C ALA A 92 3.37 -2.76 -14.26
N GLY A 93 3.41 -4.07 -14.50
CA GLY A 93 4.38 -4.96 -13.88
C GLY A 93 4.10 -5.31 -12.42
N LEU A 94 2.82 -5.34 -11.99
CA LEU A 94 2.45 -5.64 -10.61
C LEU A 94 3.06 -6.97 -10.14
N ASN A 95 3.68 -6.95 -8.96
CA ASN A 95 4.17 -8.13 -8.27
C ASN A 95 3.10 -8.69 -7.30
N PHE A 96 3.41 -9.79 -6.61
CA PHE A 96 2.48 -10.45 -5.69
C PHE A 96 2.00 -9.54 -4.54
N GLY A 97 2.89 -8.73 -3.96
CA GLY A 97 2.56 -7.77 -2.91
C GLY A 97 1.65 -6.66 -3.41
N ASP A 98 1.99 -6.06 -4.56
CA ASP A 98 1.24 -4.96 -5.17
C ASP A 98 -0.22 -5.34 -5.41
N CYS A 99 -0.49 -6.60 -5.73
CA CYS A 99 -1.84 -7.09 -5.98
C CYS A 99 -2.78 -6.91 -4.77
N PHE A 100 -2.29 -6.96 -3.53
CA PHE A 100 -3.13 -6.76 -2.36
C PHE A 100 -3.48 -5.29 -2.14
N ALA A 101 -2.52 -4.40 -2.31
CA ALA A 101 -2.75 -2.96 -2.23
C ALA A 101 -3.71 -2.49 -3.34
N TYR A 102 -3.49 -2.98 -4.56
CA TYR A 102 -4.38 -2.77 -5.70
C TYR A 102 -5.79 -3.30 -5.42
N ALA A 103 -5.92 -4.56 -4.97
CA ALA A 103 -7.21 -5.19 -4.76
C ALA A 103 -8.05 -4.46 -3.70
N LEU A 104 -7.41 -4.02 -2.61
CA LEU A 104 -8.09 -3.25 -1.57
C LEU A 104 -8.53 -1.87 -2.06
N ALA A 105 -7.68 -1.19 -2.83
CA ALA A 105 -8.04 0.10 -3.44
C ALA A 105 -9.25 -0.05 -4.37
N ARG A 106 -9.28 -1.11 -5.19
CA ARG A 106 -10.41 -1.41 -6.07
C ARG A 106 -11.68 -1.81 -5.32
N SER A 107 -11.58 -2.65 -4.29
CA SER A 107 -12.77 -3.10 -3.55
C SER A 107 -13.45 -1.97 -2.78
N LEU A 108 -12.65 -1.00 -2.29
CA LEU A 108 -13.14 0.19 -1.57
C LEU A 108 -13.45 1.38 -2.48
N ASN A 109 -13.22 1.27 -3.80
CA ASN A 109 -13.26 2.38 -4.74
C ASN A 109 -12.49 3.62 -4.23
N ALA A 110 -11.30 3.37 -3.67
CA ALA A 110 -10.48 4.37 -3.01
C ALA A 110 -9.16 4.58 -3.77
N PRO A 111 -8.60 5.81 -3.76
CA PRO A 111 -7.28 6.06 -4.33
C PRO A 111 -6.18 5.39 -3.49
N LEU A 112 -5.10 5.02 -4.15
CA LEU A 112 -3.93 4.36 -3.59
C LEU A 112 -2.77 5.36 -3.42
N LEU A 113 -2.19 5.39 -2.21
CA LEU A 113 -0.97 6.10 -1.88
C LEU A 113 0.21 5.12 -2.03
N PHE A 114 1.05 5.34 -3.03
CA PHE A 114 2.21 4.51 -3.35
C PHE A 114 3.36 5.38 -3.88
N LYS A 115 4.57 4.83 -3.85
CA LYS A 115 5.75 5.44 -4.47
C LYS A 115 6.07 4.78 -5.82
N GLY A 116 6.57 5.56 -6.77
CA GLY A 116 7.09 5.05 -8.04
C GLY A 116 6.00 4.93 -9.11
N ASP A 117 6.20 4.00 -10.04
CA ASP A 117 5.36 3.83 -11.23
C ASP A 117 4.61 2.50 -11.29
N ASP A 118 4.72 1.67 -10.25
CA ASP A 118 4.21 0.29 -10.23
C ASP A 118 2.70 0.23 -10.52
N PHE A 119 1.94 1.23 -10.04
CA PHE A 119 0.51 1.34 -10.30
C PHE A 119 0.15 2.39 -11.36
N ALA A 120 1.12 3.13 -11.90
CA ALA A 120 0.87 4.26 -12.82
C ALA A 120 0.23 3.86 -14.15
N ARG A 121 0.39 2.58 -14.54
CA ARG A 121 -0.22 2.00 -15.75
C ARG A 121 -1.37 1.04 -15.43
N THR A 122 -2.03 1.26 -14.31
CA THR A 122 -3.24 0.54 -13.90
C THR A 122 -4.45 1.48 -13.94
N ASP A 123 -5.62 0.96 -13.64
CA ASP A 123 -6.89 1.70 -13.50
C ASP A 123 -7.19 2.10 -12.04
N VAL A 124 -6.23 2.01 -11.12
CA VAL A 124 -6.37 2.54 -9.75
C VAL A 124 -6.06 4.03 -9.74
N LEU A 125 -6.82 4.80 -8.96
CA LEU A 125 -6.55 6.23 -8.77
C LEU A 125 -5.34 6.40 -7.85
N ARG A 126 -4.47 7.37 -8.15
CA ARG A 126 -3.35 7.76 -7.29
C ARG A 126 -3.77 8.88 -6.34
N VAL A 127 -3.25 8.87 -5.12
CA VAL A 127 -3.23 10.04 -4.23
C VAL A 127 -1.80 10.30 -3.76
N GLY A 128 -1.40 11.57 -3.73
CA GLY A 128 -0.05 11.99 -3.38
C GLY A 128 0.86 12.30 -4.57
N PRO A 129 2.10 12.72 -4.30
CA PRO A 129 3.10 13.00 -5.33
C PRO A 129 3.47 11.73 -6.09
#